data_AF-A0A3M2T1E7-F1
#
_entry.id   AF-A0A3M2T1E7-F1
#
_cell.length_a   1.000
_cell.length_b   1.000
_cell.length_c   1.000
_cell.angle_alpha   90.00
_cell.angle_beta   90.00
_cell.angle_gamma   90.00
#
_symmetry.space_group_name_H-M   'P 1'
#
loop_
_entity.id
_entity.type
_entity.pdbx_description
1 polymer ?
#
loop_
_entity_poly.entity_id
_entity_poly.type
_entity_poly.pdbx_seq_one_letter_code
_entity_poly.pdbx_strand_id
1 'polypeptide(L)'
;MTSNRVPINYQVPPFPSLYDIFPTDLGKAQYLYYIQDIWRFTLFWTLIFYAVTHLAVAAWAVFMQCRNWKTCWFVPVIYAVIGSLEALITGSIIGLL
;
A
#
# COMPACT_ATOMS: atom_id res chain seq x y z
N MET A 1 -3.79 -13.03 -30.65
CA MET A 1 -4.82 -12.40 -29.80
C MET A 1 -5.24 -13.43 -28.75
N THR A 2 -4.49 -13.55 -27.67
CA THR A 2 -4.82 -14.48 -26.58
C THR A 2 -6.00 -13.89 -25.82
N SER A 3 -7.15 -14.57 -25.88
CA SER A 3 -8.34 -14.19 -25.11
C SER A 3 -7.97 -14.29 -23.63
N ASN A 4 -7.79 -13.15 -22.97
CA ASN A 4 -7.52 -13.03 -21.54
C ASN A 4 -8.79 -13.40 -20.78
N ARG A 5 -9.16 -14.68 -20.84
CA ARG A 5 -10.39 -15.20 -20.23
C ARG A 5 -10.14 -15.34 -18.74
N VAL A 6 -10.77 -14.46 -17.99
CA VAL A 6 -10.94 -14.61 -16.54
C VAL A 6 -11.47 -16.02 -16.28
N PRO A 7 -10.85 -16.81 -15.37
CA PRO A 7 -11.35 -18.12 -15.01
C PRO A 7 -12.82 -18.06 -14.58
N ILE A 8 -13.62 -19.06 -14.96
CA ILE A 8 -15.07 -19.10 -14.63
C ILE A 8 -15.30 -19.12 -13.11
N ASN A 9 -14.36 -19.70 -12.37
CA ASN A 9 -14.30 -19.66 -10.90
C ASN A 9 -13.22 -18.67 -10.42
N TYR A 10 -13.16 -17.48 -11.03
CA TYR A 10 -12.28 -16.45 -10.51
C TYR A 10 -12.91 -15.86 -9.25
N GLN A 11 -12.16 -15.90 -8.16
CA GLN A 11 -12.46 -15.19 -6.93
C GLN A 11 -11.33 -14.20 -6.69
N VAL A 12 -11.70 -12.97 -6.35
CA VAL A 12 -10.73 -11.92 -6.07
C VAL A 12 -10.01 -12.28 -4.77
N PRO A 13 -8.68 -12.36 -4.75
CA PRO A 13 -7.94 -12.64 -3.53
C PRO A 13 -8.14 -11.51 -2.52
N PRO A 14 -8.29 -11.82 -1.23
CA PRO A 14 -8.46 -10.80 -0.20
C PRO A 14 -7.17 -9.98 -0.02
N PHE A 15 -7.33 -8.67 0.17
CA PHE A 15 -6.23 -7.80 0.63
C PHE A 15 -5.76 -8.25 2.03
N PRO A 16 -4.46 -8.20 2.39
CA PRO A 16 -3.33 -7.54 1.70
C PRO A 16 -2.52 -8.40 0.73
N SER A 17 -2.63 -9.72 0.78
CA SER A 17 -1.68 -10.63 0.15
C SER A 17 -2.26 -11.29 -1.11
N LEU A 18 -1.52 -11.17 -2.21
CA LEU A 18 -1.76 -11.98 -3.42
C LEU A 18 -1.21 -13.40 -3.26
N TYR A 19 -0.17 -13.55 -2.44
CA TYR A 19 0.50 -14.80 -2.14
C TYR A 19 0.61 -14.95 -0.63
N ASP A 20 0.28 -16.14 -0.13
CA ASP A 20 0.43 -16.45 1.28
C ASP A 20 1.91 -16.63 1.64
N ILE A 21 2.28 -16.17 2.85
CA ILE A 21 3.63 -16.36 3.41
C ILE A 21 3.95 -17.85 3.57
N PHE A 22 2.93 -18.65 3.87
CA PHE A 22 2.99 -20.10 3.97
C PHE A 22 2.09 -20.72 2.89
N PRO A 23 2.59 -20.87 1.66
CA PRO A 23 1.76 -21.30 0.54
C PRO A 23 1.32 -22.75 0.72
N THR A 24 0.01 -22.96 0.83
CA THR A 24 -0.60 -24.30 0.76
C THR A 24 -0.72 -24.79 -0.68
N ASP A 25 -0.75 -23.87 -1.65
CA ASP A 25 -0.85 -24.14 -3.08
C ASP A 25 0.45 -23.74 -3.80
N LEU A 26 1.50 -24.56 -3.68
CA LEU A 26 2.76 -24.38 -4.39
C LEU A 26 2.54 -24.57 -5.90
N GLY A 27 2.53 -23.47 -6.66
CA GLY A 27 2.53 -23.48 -8.14
C GLY A 27 1.35 -22.79 -8.83
N LYS A 28 0.37 -22.25 -8.08
CA LYS A 28 -0.71 -21.44 -8.69
C LYS A 28 -0.35 -19.96 -8.64
N ALA A 29 -0.06 -19.38 -9.80
CA ALA A 29 0.11 -17.94 -9.90
C ALA A 29 -1.25 -17.24 -9.67
N GLN A 30 -1.29 -16.32 -8.72
CA GLN A 30 -2.45 -15.52 -8.38
C GLN A 30 -2.39 -14.22 -9.18
N TYR A 31 -3.52 -13.80 -9.75
CA TYR A 31 -3.60 -12.59 -10.57
C TYR A 31 -4.87 -11.80 -10.27
N LEU A 32 -4.76 -10.48 -10.36
CA LEU A 32 -5.89 -9.56 -10.36
C LEU A 32 -6.31 -9.31 -11.81
N TYR A 33 -7.56 -9.66 -12.15
CA TYR A 33 -8.06 -9.51 -13.51
C TYR A 33 -8.90 -8.25 -13.71
N TYR A 34 -9.58 -7.78 -12.66
CA TYR A 34 -10.39 -6.57 -12.74
C TYR A 34 -9.56 -5.34 -12.40
N ILE A 35 -9.64 -4.32 -13.27
CA ILE A 35 -8.93 -3.05 -13.11
C ILE A 35 -9.22 -2.37 -11.76
N GLN A 36 -10.45 -2.48 -11.27
CA GLN A 36 -10.83 -1.91 -9.97
C GLN A 36 -10.06 -2.58 -8.82
N ASP A 37 -9.85 -3.89 -8.89
CA ASP A 37 -9.12 -4.63 -7.85
C ASP A 37 -7.61 -4.37 -7.94
N ILE A 38 -7.07 -4.28 -9.16
CA ILE A 38 -5.68 -3.86 -9.39
C ILE A 38 -5.44 -2.47 -8.78
N TRP A 39 -6.30 -1.51 -9.12
CA TRP A 39 -6.19 -0.14 -8.64
C TRP A 39 -6.29 -0.02 -7.12
N ARG A 40 -7.25 -0.72 -6.48
CA ARG A 40 -7.36 -0.73 -5.01
C ARG A 40 -6.14 -1.36 -4.36
N PHE A 41 -5.64 -2.45 -4.94
CA PHE A 41 -4.46 -3.14 -4.44
C PHE A 41 -3.23 -2.23 -4.49
N THR A 42 -2.95 -1.60 -5.64
CA THR A 42 -1.81 -0.68 -5.76
C THR A 42 -1.97 0.53 -4.85
N LEU A 43 -3.15 1.14 -4.79
CA LEU A 43 -3.41 2.31 -3.96
C LEU A 43 -3.20 2.02 -2.46
N PHE A 44 -3.75 0.92 -1.94
CA PHE A 44 -3.59 0.57 -0.52
C PHE A 44 -2.14 0.21 -0.19
N TRP A 45 -1.43 -0.49 -1.06
CA TRP A 45 -0.01 -0.78 -0.85
C TRP A 45 0.85 0.48 -0.88
N THR A 46 0.61 1.40 -1.82
CA THR A 46 1.31 2.68 -1.85
C THR A 46 1.04 3.49 -0.58
N LEU A 47 -0.21 3.54 -0.12
CA LEU A 47 -0.58 4.20 1.15
C LEU A 47 0.17 3.61 2.35
N ILE A 48 0.21 2.28 2.47
CA ILE A 48 0.92 1.62 3.59
C ILE A 48 2.42 1.91 3.51
N PHE A 49 3.04 1.75 2.34
CA PHE A 49 4.48 1.99 2.19
C PHE A 49 4.86 3.42 2.56
N TYR A 50 4.13 4.40 2.03
CA TYR A 50 4.39 5.81 2.32
C TYR A 50 4.10 6.15 3.77
N ALA A 51 3.01 5.65 4.34
CA ALA A 51 2.70 5.87 5.75
C ALA A 51 3.81 5.30 6.65
N VAL A 52 4.26 4.07 6.40
CA VAL A 52 5.33 3.43 7.19
C VAL A 52 6.65 4.19 7.07
N THR A 53 7.06 4.59 5.86
CA THR A 53 8.32 5.33 5.67
C THR A 53 8.27 6.71 6.32
N HIS A 54 7.18 7.46 6.14
CA HIS A 54 7.00 8.78 6.74
C HIS A 54 6.93 8.71 8.27
N LEU A 55 6.22 7.71 8.81
CA LEU A 55 6.17 7.49 10.25
C LEU A 55 7.52 7.05 10.82
N ALA A 56 8.30 6.24 10.10
CA ALA A 56 9.65 5.86 10.53
C ALA A 56 10.59 7.08 10.60
N VAL A 57 10.56 7.95 9.57
CA VAL A 57 11.34 9.20 9.57
C VAL A 57 10.86 10.15 10.67
N ALA A 58 9.55 10.29 10.85
CA ALA A 58 9.00 11.11 11.92
C ALA A 58 9.35 10.58 13.31
N ALA A 59 9.33 9.26 13.51
CA ALA A 59 9.75 8.61 14.75
C ALA A 59 11.24 8.87 15.03
N TRP A 60 12.09 8.78 14.00
CA TRP A 60 13.51 9.12 14.12
C TRP A 60 13.73 10.60 14.47
N ALA A 61 13.00 11.50 13.82
CA ALA A 61 13.06 12.93 14.11
C ALA A 61 12.60 13.25 15.54
N VAL A 62 11.53 12.61 16.00
CA VAL A 62 11.06 12.67 17.38
C VAL A 62 12.13 12.15 18.33
N PHE A 63 12.70 10.97 18.08
CA PHE A 63 13.74 10.40 18.94
C PHE A 63 14.94 11.35 19.12
N MET A 64 15.36 12.04 18.04
CA MET A 64 16.50 12.95 18.08
C MET A 64 16.18 14.35 18.64
N GLN A 65 15.01 14.91 18.33
CA GLN A 65 14.72 16.34 18.51
C GLN A 65 13.70 16.64 19.63
N CYS A 66 13.07 15.61 20.21
CA CYS A 66 11.94 15.79 21.13
C CYS A 66 12.38 16.27 22.52
N ARG A 67 12.58 17.60 22.63
CA ARG A 67 12.81 18.32 23.90
C ARG A 67 11.51 18.81 24.54
N ASN A 68 10.48 19.05 23.71
CA ASN A 68 9.16 19.54 24.12
C ASN A 68 8.06 18.62 23.59
N TRP A 69 7.33 17.97 24.51
CA TRP A 69 6.28 16.98 24.20
C TRP A 69 5.19 17.54 23.27
N LYS A 70 4.80 18.81 23.44
CA LYS A 70 3.76 19.44 22.60
C LYS A 70 4.19 19.59 21.14
N THR A 71 5.42 20.03 20.88
CA THR A 71 5.96 20.18 19.51
C THR A 71 6.21 18.83 18.86
N CYS A 72 6.54 17.82 19.66
CA CYS A 72 6.85 16.46 19.25
C CYS A 72 5.72 15.80 18.45
N TRP A 73 4.45 16.05 18.80
CA TRP A 73 3.29 15.49 18.11
C TRP A 73 2.99 16.12 16.75
N PHE A 74 3.44 17.34 16.48
CA PHE A 74 3.21 17.97 15.18
C PHE A 74 4.02 17.31 14.06
N VAL A 75 5.21 16.79 14.37
CA VAL A 75 6.10 16.18 13.37
C VAL A 75 5.48 14.93 12.74
N PRO A 76 5.02 13.91 13.50
CA PRO A 76 4.33 12.74 12.94
C PRO A 76 3.07 13.10 12.16
N VAL A 77 2.28 14.08 12.64
CA VAL A 77 1.03 14.47 11.97
C VAL A 77 1.31 15.07 10.59
N ILE A 78 2.28 15.99 10.48
CA ILE A 78 2.64 16.61 9.21
C ILE A 78 3.17 15.56 8.23
N TYR A 79 4.07 14.69 8.68
CA TYR A 79 4.64 13.63 7.84
C TYR A 79 3.57 12.61 7.39
N ALA A 80 2.60 12.28 8.25
CA ALA A 80 1.49 11.41 7.89
C ALA A 80 0.58 12.03 6.82
N VAL A 81 0.29 13.34 6.92
CA VAL A 81 -0.52 14.05 5.92
C VAL A 81 0.19 14.11 4.58
N ILE A 82 1.48 14.48 4.57
CA ILE A 82 2.29 14.54 3.34
C ILE A 82 2.37 13.16 2.69
N GLY A 83 2.75 12.12 3.45
CA GLY A 83 2.86 10.76 2.92
C GLY A 83 1.54 10.22 2.39
N SER A 84 0.41 10.53 3.04
CA SER A 84 -0.92 10.13 2.56
C SER A 84 -1.28 10.82 1.24
N LEU A 85 -1.00 12.11 1.09
CA LEU A 85 -1.27 12.85 -0.14
C LEU A 85 -0.43 12.32 -1.32
N GLU A 86 0.88 12.14 -1.10
CA GLU A 86 1.78 11.58 -2.11
C GLU A 86 1.37 10.17 -2.54
N ALA A 87 0.96 9.34 -1.57
CA ALA A 87 0.51 7.99 -1.83
C ALA A 87 -0.82 7.92 -2.58
N LEU A 88 -1.77 8.82 -2.29
CA LEU A 88 -3.03 8.90 -3.03
C LEU A 88 -2.78 9.21 -4.51
N ILE A 89 -1.90 10.17 -4.80
CA ILE A 89 -1.57 10.56 -6.16
C ILE A 89 -0.82 9.42 -6.86
N THR A 90 0.26 8.93 -6.26
CA THR A 90 1.12 7.90 -6.84
C THR A 90 0.36 6.59 -7.03
N GLY A 91 -0.36 6.13 -6.00
CA GLY A 91 -1.14 4.89 -6.05
C GLY A 91 -2.28 4.95 -7.07
N SER A 92 -2.89 6.12 -7.24
CA SER A 92 -3.94 6.31 -8.26
C SER A 92 -3.40 6.28 -9.68
N ILE A 93 -2.28 6.96 -9.94
CA ILE A 93 -1.67 7.01 -11.28
C ILE A 93 -1.14 5.62 -11.66
N ILE A 94 -0.36 4.99 -10.78
CA ILE A 94 0.24 3.68 -11.04
C ILE A 94 -0.83 2.59 -11.16
N GLY A 95 -1.93 2.66 -10.41
CA GLY A 95 -3.02 1.70 -10.49
C GLY A 95 -3.89 1.80 -11.75
N LEU A 96 -3.80 2.91 -12.48
CA LEU A 96 -4.55 3.15 -13.72
C LEU A 96 -3.71 2.94 -14.99
N LEU A 97 -2.38 2.90 -14.86
CA LEU A 97 -1.43 2.62 -15.94
C LEU A 97 -1.30 1.12 -16.21
#